data_AF-A0AAN0JK11-F1
#
_entry.id   AF-A0AAN0JK11-F1
#
_cell.length_a   1.000
_cell.length_b   1.000
_cell.length_c   1.000
_cell.angle_alpha   90.00
_cell.angle_beta   90.00
_cell.angle_gamma   90.00
#
_symmetry.space_group_name_H-M   'P 1'
#
loop_
_entity.id
_entity.type
_entity.pdbx_description
1 polymer ?
#
loop_
_entity_poly.entity_id
_entity_poly.type
_entity_poly.pdbx_seq_one_letter_code
_entity_poly.pdbx_strand_id
1 'polypeptide(L)'
;MAMAGIEVSPDAKAMFDSIKNHRTKKWAFFEIDRSKKVVPTQSGEGRDITKREEDKKIFEGEVKAKLRDDQPLYILYDFQFTTKEGRLIEKVAFITWMPDNAPMRDQMPYSSNKDAVKKAFFGIAGEFQFRNIGDIDYDTLAAAVEKK
;
A
#
# COMPACT_ATOMS: atom_id res chain seq x y z
N MET A 1 -12.64 -15.79 -15.55
CA MET A 1 -13.94 -15.55 -14.88
C MET A 1 -13.91 -14.14 -14.31
N ALA A 2 -14.95 -13.35 -14.59
CA ALA A 2 -15.20 -11.95 -14.23
C ALA A 2 -14.01 -10.97 -14.42
N MET A 3 -13.88 -10.41 -15.63
CA MET A 3 -13.15 -9.16 -15.86
C MET A 3 -13.93 -8.03 -15.16
N ALA A 4 -13.70 -7.81 -13.88
CA ALA A 4 -14.21 -6.62 -13.22
C ALA A 4 -13.50 -5.42 -13.89
N GLY A 5 -14.26 -4.66 -14.67
CA GLY A 5 -13.79 -3.51 -15.45
C GLY A 5 -13.43 -2.32 -14.58
N ILE A 6 -12.52 -2.54 -13.63
CA ILE A 6 -11.88 -1.46 -12.90
C ILE A 6 -10.83 -0.81 -13.81
N GLU A 7 -10.81 0.51 -13.83
CA GLU A 7 -9.77 1.26 -14.51
C GLU A 7 -8.83 1.88 -13.47
N VAL A 8 -7.53 1.68 -13.61
CA VAL A 8 -6.55 2.42 -12.80
C VAL A 8 -6.38 3.79 -13.42
N SER A 9 -6.78 4.84 -12.68
CA SER A 9 -6.71 6.22 -13.17
C SER A 9 -5.28 6.60 -13.54
N PRO A 10 -5.09 7.56 -14.48
CA PRO A 10 -3.78 8.11 -14.77
C PRO A 10 -3.10 8.68 -13.51
N ASP A 11 -3.86 9.33 -12.62
CA ASP A 11 -3.37 9.86 -11.35
C ASP A 11 -2.85 8.76 -10.43
N ALA A 12 -3.52 7.61 -10.37
CA ALA A 12 -3.05 6.49 -9.56
C ALA A 12 -1.73 5.91 -10.11
N LYS A 13 -1.58 5.85 -11.44
CA LYS A 13 -0.32 5.43 -12.07
C LYS A 13 0.81 6.44 -11.83
N ALA A 14 0.52 7.73 -11.95
CA ALA A 14 1.48 8.79 -11.66
C ALA A 14 1.92 8.80 -10.18
N MET A 15 0.99 8.52 -9.26
CA MET A 15 1.30 8.38 -7.83
C MET A 15 2.18 7.16 -7.57
N PHE A 16 1.88 6.02 -8.20
CA PHE A 16 2.74 4.83 -8.12
C PHE A 16 4.14 5.10 -8.64
N ASP A 17 4.26 5.77 -9.79
CA ASP A 17 5.54 6.15 -10.38
C ASP A 17 6.33 7.11 -9.47
N SER A 18 5.63 8.06 -8.85
CA SER A 18 6.19 9.00 -7.87
C SER A 18 6.77 8.29 -6.63
N ILE A 19 6.14 7.20 -6.17
CA ILE A 19 6.63 6.39 -5.05
C ILE A 19 7.80 5.52 -5.51
N LYS A 20 7.64 4.78 -6.61
CA LYS A 20 8.56 3.72 -6.99
C LYS A 20 9.82 4.23 -7.70
N ASN A 21 9.66 5.12 -8.67
CA ASN A 21 10.74 5.56 -9.55
C ASN A 21 11.37 6.88 -9.05
N HIS A 22 10.54 7.80 -8.57
CA HIS A 22 11.00 9.12 -8.11
C HIS A 22 11.20 9.22 -6.60
N ARG A 23 10.64 8.29 -5.80
CA ARG A 23 10.66 8.31 -4.32
C ARG A 23 10.24 9.64 -3.70
N THR A 24 9.45 10.45 -4.42
CA THR A 24 8.94 11.74 -3.91
C THR A 24 7.81 11.56 -2.90
N LYS A 25 7.28 10.33 -2.81
CA LYS A 25 6.22 9.92 -1.89
C LYS A 25 6.61 8.63 -1.18
N LYS A 26 6.40 8.58 0.13
CA LYS A 26 6.72 7.42 0.97
C LYS A 26 5.61 6.37 0.95
N TRP A 27 4.38 6.84 0.91
CA TRP A 27 3.19 6.00 0.92
C TRP A 27 2.05 6.69 0.19
N ALA A 28 1.10 5.92 -0.33
CA ALA A 28 -0.16 6.46 -0.84
C ALA A 28 -1.31 5.49 -0.62
N PHE A 29 -2.49 6.07 -0.39
CA PHE A 29 -3.77 5.39 -0.31
C PHE A 29 -4.51 5.52 -1.63
N PHE A 30 -5.18 4.44 -2.00
CA PHE A 30 -5.98 4.37 -3.20
C PHE A 30 -7.35 3.79 -2.86
N GLU A 31 -8.38 4.44 -3.36
CA GLU A 31 -9.76 4.03 -3.20
C GLU A 31 -10.38 3.75 -4.56
N ILE A 32 -11.40 2.89 -4.56
CA ILE A 32 -12.21 2.60 -5.72
C ILE A 32 -13.41 3.55 -5.69
N ASP A 33 -13.46 4.48 -6.63
CA ASP A 33 -14.60 5.36 -6.81
C ASP A 33 -15.83 4.60 -7.32
N ARG A 34 -17.03 5.18 -7.17
CA ARG A 34 -18.30 4.65 -7.70
C ARG A 34 -18.24 4.36 -9.20
N SER A 35 -17.40 5.08 -9.93
CA SER A 35 -17.14 4.88 -11.36
C SER A 35 -16.25 3.67 -11.66
N LYS A 36 -15.96 2.81 -10.68
CA LYS A 36 -15.03 1.68 -10.78
C LYS A 36 -13.63 2.12 -11.23
N LYS A 37 -13.17 3.27 -10.73
CA LYS A 37 -11.82 3.76 -11.00
C LYS A 37 -11.00 3.77 -9.73
N VAL A 38 -9.76 3.31 -9.81
CA VAL A 38 -8.81 3.44 -8.70
C VAL A 38 -8.21 4.82 -8.74
N VAL A 39 -8.41 5.59 -7.66
CA VAL A 39 -7.93 6.96 -7.52
C VAL A 39 -7.08 7.09 -6.25
N PRO A 40 -5.98 7.86 -6.29
CA PRO A 40 -5.22 8.17 -5.09
C PRO A 40 -6.01 9.14 -4.20
N THR A 41 -6.07 8.89 -2.90
CA THR A 41 -6.80 9.75 -1.95
C THR A 41 -5.88 10.50 -1.00
N GLN A 42 -4.85 9.82 -0.49
CA GLN A 42 -3.84 10.42 0.39
C GLN A 42 -2.45 9.92 0.02
N SER A 43 -1.44 10.73 0.32
CA SER A 43 -0.04 10.31 0.18
C SER A 43 0.83 10.98 1.23
N GLY A 44 1.91 10.31 1.60
CA GLY A 44 2.97 10.85 2.45
C GLY A 44 4.13 11.35 1.60
N GLU A 45 4.81 12.40 2.09
CA GLU A 45 6.01 12.90 1.43
C GLU A 45 7.17 11.90 1.50
N GLY A 46 7.98 11.87 0.44
CA GLY A 46 9.20 11.09 0.40
C GLY A 46 10.17 11.58 1.46
N ARG A 47 10.78 10.64 2.18
CA ARG A 47 11.81 10.90 3.17
C ARG A 47 12.90 9.88 2.99
N ASP A 48 14.15 10.31 2.98
CA ASP A 48 15.31 9.42 2.98
C ASP A 48 15.50 8.83 4.37
N ILE A 49 15.11 7.56 4.50
CA ILE A 49 15.18 6.81 5.75
C ILE A 49 16.16 5.67 5.58
N THR A 50 17.11 5.62 6.49
CA THR A 50 18.09 4.53 6.58
C THR A 50 17.83 3.63 7.77
N LYS A 51 17.10 4.12 8.78
CA LYS A 51 16.82 3.37 10.01
C LYS A 51 15.43 2.74 9.98
N ARG A 52 15.38 1.44 10.26
CA ARG A 52 14.13 0.68 10.37
C ARG A 52 13.16 1.29 11.39
N GLU A 53 13.67 1.82 12.51
CA GLU A 53 12.85 2.43 13.56
C GLU A 53 12.15 3.72 13.11
N GLU A 54 12.79 4.51 12.26
CA GLU A 54 12.19 5.74 11.71
C GLU A 54 11.12 5.40 10.68
N ASP A 55 11.39 4.43 9.81
CA ASP A 55 10.43 3.92 8.84
C ASP A 55 9.19 3.35 9.53
N LYS A 56 9.40 2.57 10.61
CA LYS A 56 8.35 2.06 11.48
C LYS A 56 7.48 3.18 12.06
N LYS A 57 8.09 4.24 12.61
CA LYS A 57 7.35 5.37 13.19
C LYS A 57 6.45 6.07 12.17
N ILE A 58 6.91 6.20 10.92
CA ILE A 58 6.09 6.78 9.85
C ILE A 58 4.95 5.85 9.47
N PHE A 59 5.25 4.56 9.30
CA PHE A 59 4.22 3.58 9.01
C PHE A 59 3.13 3.57 10.11
N GLU A 60 3.52 3.54 11.38
CA GLU A 60 2.55 3.53 12.48
C GLU A 60 1.82 4.88 12.65
N GLY A 61 2.55 5.99 12.57
CA GLY A 61 2.00 7.33 12.82
C GLY A 61 1.23 7.96 11.65
N GLU A 62 1.55 7.58 10.41
CA GLU A 62 0.94 8.18 9.21
C GLU A 62 0.09 7.19 8.40
N VAL A 63 0.45 5.91 8.37
CA VAL A 63 -0.32 4.90 7.64
C VAL A 63 -1.34 4.25 8.55
N LYS A 64 -0.88 3.54 9.59
CA LYS A 64 -1.74 2.78 10.52
C LYS A 64 -2.74 3.68 11.25
N ALA A 65 -2.29 4.86 11.70
CA ALA A 65 -3.15 5.83 12.38
C ALA A 65 -4.28 6.43 11.51
N LYS A 66 -4.16 6.35 10.18
CA LYS A 66 -5.18 6.87 9.25
C LYS A 66 -6.10 5.79 8.69
N LEU A 67 -5.86 4.52 9.02
CA LEU A 67 -6.75 3.42 8.64
C LEU A 67 -8.06 3.54 9.41
N ARG A 68 -9.16 3.37 8.69
CA ARG A 68 -10.51 3.38 9.27
C ARG A 68 -11.07 1.97 9.25
N ASP A 69 -11.78 1.60 10.31
CA ASP A 69 -12.39 0.27 10.40
C ASP A 69 -13.68 0.13 9.56
N ASP A 70 -14.21 1.21 8.99
CA ASP A 70 -15.44 1.20 8.20
C ASP A 70 -15.20 1.29 6.68
N GLN A 71 -13.95 1.48 6.25
CA GLN A 71 -13.63 1.76 4.84
C GLN A 71 -12.44 0.91 4.34
N PRO A 72 -12.65 0.07 3.30
CA PRO A 72 -11.56 -0.64 2.64
C PRO A 72 -10.79 0.30 1.72
N LEU A 73 -9.48 0.09 1.61
CA LEU A 73 -8.59 0.85 0.73
C LEU A 73 -7.36 0.01 0.33
N TYR A 74 -6.65 0.46 -0.70
CA TYR A 74 -5.32 -0.06 -1.03
C TYR A 74 -4.23 0.92 -0.57
N ILE A 75 -3.08 0.39 -0.23
CA ILE A 75 -1.93 1.15 0.24
C ILE A 75 -0.72 0.70 -0.57
N LEU A 76 0.03 1.67 -1.09
CA LEU A 76 1.40 1.45 -1.52
C LEU A 76 2.32 2.08 -0.47
N TYR A 77 3.33 1.32 -0.05
CA TYR A 77 4.30 1.78 0.94
C TYR A 77 5.71 1.44 0.46
N ASP A 78 6.59 2.44 0.40
CA ASP A 78 8.01 2.26 0.08
C ASP A 78 8.81 1.98 1.34
N PHE A 79 9.18 0.71 1.54
CA PHE A 79 10.05 0.31 2.64
C PHE A 79 11.48 0.76 2.34
N GLN A 80 12.01 1.65 3.19
CA GLN A 80 13.39 2.12 3.08
C GLN A 80 14.11 1.92 4.43
N PHE A 81 15.04 0.98 4.47
CA PHE A 81 15.84 0.73 5.67
C PHE A 81 17.12 -0.03 5.34
N THR A 82 18.15 0.16 6.15
CA THR A 82 19.38 -0.63 6.08
C THR A 82 19.22 -1.91 6.90
N THR A 83 19.51 -3.06 6.28
CA THR A 83 19.53 -4.34 6.99
C THR A 83 20.71 -4.41 7.96
N LYS A 84 20.72 -5.41 8.84
CA LYS A 84 21.86 -5.67 9.74
C LYS A 84 23.16 -5.96 8.99
N GLU A 85 23.06 -6.42 7.74
CA GLU A 85 24.18 -6.72 6.86
C GLU A 85 24.68 -5.48 6.09
N GLY A 86 24.14 -4.29 6.38
CA GLY A 86 24.52 -3.04 5.72
C GLY A 86 23.92 -2.84 4.33
N ARG A 87 22.99 -3.71 3.91
CA ARG A 87 22.30 -3.58 2.63
C ARG A 87 21.16 -2.58 2.74
N LEU A 88 21.12 -1.59 1.86
CA LEU A 88 19.95 -0.72 1.74
C LEU A 88 18.81 -1.47 1.05
N ILE A 89 17.68 -1.59 1.74
CA ILE A 89 16.42 -2.08 1.18
C ILE A 89 15.61 -0.88 0.76
N GLU A 90 15.16 -0.90 -0.50
CA GLU A 90 14.28 0.12 -1.03
C GLU A 90 13.24 -0.53 -1.94
N LYS A 91 12.11 -0.91 -1.35
CA LYS A 91 11.14 -1.80 -2.00
C LYS A 91 9.72 -1.37 -1.69
N VAL A 92 8.92 -1.23 -2.74
CA VAL A 92 7.50 -0.90 -2.62
C VAL A 92 6.69 -2.16 -2.37
N ALA A 93 5.85 -2.17 -1.33
CA ALA A 93 4.86 -3.21 -1.13
C ALA A 93 3.44 -2.69 -1.36
N PHE A 94 2.57 -3.60 -1.76
CA PHE A 94 1.15 -3.37 -1.91
C PHE A 94 0.40 -4.01 -0.74
N ILE A 95 -0.33 -3.20 0.01
CA ILE A 95 -1.09 -3.64 1.17
C ILE A 95 -2.58 -3.38 0.90
N THR A 96 -3.40 -4.39 1.09
CA THR A 96 -4.86 -4.29 0.98
C THR A 96 -5.47 -4.22 2.37
N TRP A 97 -6.14 -3.12 2.67
CA TRP A 97 -6.90 -2.93 3.91
C TRP A 97 -8.38 -3.23 3.65
N MET A 98 -8.90 -4.27 4.31
CA MET A 98 -10.31 -4.67 4.20
C MET A 98 -10.84 -5.00 5.59
N PRO A 99 -11.26 -3.98 6.36
CA PRO A 99 -11.66 -4.17 7.74
C PRO A 99 -12.97 -4.94 7.83
N ASP A 100 -13.11 -5.84 8.81
CA ASP A 100 -14.29 -6.70 8.93
C ASP A 100 -15.59 -5.92 9.21
N ASN A 101 -15.49 -4.70 9.76
CA ASN A 101 -16.64 -3.82 9.99
C ASN A 101 -17.12 -3.08 8.73
N ALA A 102 -16.34 -3.07 7.63
CA ALA A 102 -16.78 -2.46 6.38
C ALA A 102 -17.91 -3.28 5.72
N PRO A 103 -18.94 -2.63 5.15
CA PRO A 103 -20.01 -3.32 4.44
C PRO A 103 -19.46 -4.22 3.31
N MET A 104 -19.99 -5.44 3.19
CA MET A 104 -19.54 -6.40 2.17
C MET A 104 -19.63 -5.83 0.74
N ARG A 105 -20.61 -4.96 0.47
CA ARG A 105 -20.76 -4.29 -0.84
C ARG A 105 -19.55 -3.41 -1.16
N ASP A 106 -18.94 -2.79 -0.14
CA ASP A 106 -17.85 -1.84 -0.30
C ASP A 106 -16.50 -2.60 -0.34
N GLN A 107 -16.41 -3.76 0.32
CA GLN A 107 -15.25 -4.66 0.24
C GLN A 107 -15.16 -5.42 -1.09
N MET A 108 -16.30 -5.82 -1.66
CA MET A 108 -16.37 -6.68 -2.85
C MET A 108 -15.58 -6.11 -4.05
N PRO A 109 -15.65 -4.79 -4.37
CA PRO A 109 -14.81 -4.19 -5.40
C PRO A 109 -13.32 -4.36 -5.11
N TYR A 110 -12.86 -4.19 -3.88
CA TYR A 110 -11.44 -4.32 -3.55
C TYR A 110 -10.97 -5.77 -3.70
N SER A 111 -11.72 -6.73 -3.15
CA SER A 111 -11.36 -8.14 -3.30
C SER A 111 -11.37 -8.61 -4.75
N SER A 112 -12.33 -8.15 -5.57
CA SER A 112 -12.49 -8.59 -6.97
C SER A 112 -11.48 -7.95 -7.92
N ASN A 113 -10.98 -6.76 -7.57
CA ASN A 113 -10.13 -5.96 -8.46
C ASN A 113 -8.67 -5.93 -8.05
N LYS A 114 -8.31 -6.47 -6.87
CA LYS A 114 -6.96 -6.50 -6.34
C LYS A 114 -5.91 -6.90 -7.37
N ASP A 115 -6.13 -8.02 -8.07
CA ASP A 115 -5.16 -8.52 -9.04
C ASP A 115 -5.02 -7.63 -10.28
N ALA A 116 -6.09 -6.97 -10.72
CA ALA A 116 -6.02 -6.02 -11.83
C ALA A 116 -5.22 -4.77 -11.45
N VAL A 117 -5.46 -4.22 -10.26
CA VAL A 117 -4.74 -3.06 -9.72
C VAL A 117 -3.27 -3.38 -9.51
N LYS A 118 -2.98 -4.51 -8.87
CA LYS A 118 -1.62 -5.02 -8.67
C LYS A 118 -0.85 -5.16 -9.99
N LYS A 119 -1.48 -5.71 -11.02
CA LYS A 119 -0.86 -5.85 -12.36
C LYS A 119 -0.54 -4.49 -12.99
N ALA A 120 -1.32 -3.44 -12.70
CA ALA A 120 -1.01 -2.09 -13.14
C ALA A 120 0.20 -1.49 -12.40
N PHE A 121 0.39 -1.87 -11.13
CA PHE A 121 1.54 -1.47 -10.29
C PHE A 121 2.70 -2.46 -10.45
N PHE A 122 3.34 -2.45 -11.62
CA PHE A 122 4.40 -3.40 -11.94
C PHE A 122 5.63 -3.26 -11.04
N GLY A 123 6.14 -4.37 -10.49
CA GLY A 123 7.39 -4.43 -9.73
C GLY A 123 7.25 -4.06 -8.25
N ILE A 124 6.11 -4.38 -7.64
CA ILE A 124 5.97 -4.46 -6.18
C ILE A 124 6.76 -5.66 -5.62
N ALA A 125 7.41 -5.47 -4.48
CA ALA A 125 8.21 -6.50 -3.83
C ALA A 125 7.40 -7.41 -2.90
N GLY A 126 6.26 -6.93 -2.40
CA GLY A 126 5.42 -7.66 -1.45
C GLY A 126 3.93 -7.36 -1.65
N GLU A 127 3.10 -8.35 -1.34
CA GLU A 127 1.65 -8.21 -1.25
C GLU A 127 1.21 -8.64 0.14
N PHE A 128 0.42 -7.79 0.80
CA PHE A 128 -0.12 -8.06 2.12
C PHE A 128 -1.60 -7.71 2.17
N GLN A 129 -2.34 -8.38 3.04
CA GLN A 129 -3.76 -8.12 3.24
C GLN A 129 -4.05 -8.20 4.74
N PHE A 130 -4.78 -7.20 5.24
CA PHE A 130 -5.15 -7.13 6.64
C PHE A 130 -6.63 -6.78 6.80
N ARG A 131 -7.21 -7.29 7.88
CA ARG A 131 -8.60 -7.03 8.29
C ARG A 131 -8.71 -6.34 9.64
N ASN A 132 -7.66 -6.44 10.46
CA ASN A 132 -7.59 -5.77 11.74
C ASN A 132 -6.29 -4.96 11.82
N ILE A 133 -6.37 -3.75 12.37
CA ILE A 133 -5.24 -2.85 12.57
C ILE A 133 -4.21 -3.52 13.50
N GLY A 134 -4.69 -4.32 14.47
CA GLY A 134 -3.84 -5.08 15.39
C GLY A 134 -2.93 -6.09 14.69
N ASP A 135 -3.35 -6.66 13.56
CA ASP A 135 -2.58 -7.65 12.81
C ASP A 135 -1.45 -7.02 11.97
N ILE A 136 -1.51 -5.70 11.78
CA ILE A 136 -0.51 -4.97 11.00
C ILE A 136 0.73 -4.75 11.86
N ASP A 137 1.70 -5.65 11.71
CA ASP A 137 3.03 -5.53 12.30
C ASP A 137 4.08 -5.12 11.27
N TYR A 138 4.69 -3.96 11.49
CA TYR A 138 5.69 -3.41 10.58
C TYR A 138 6.93 -4.30 10.47
N ASP A 139 7.39 -4.90 11.57
CA ASP A 139 8.61 -5.71 11.58
C ASP A 139 8.45 -6.98 10.72
N THR A 140 7.27 -7.60 10.78
CA THR A 140 6.89 -8.73 9.93
C THR A 140 6.82 -8.34 8.46
N LEU A 141 6.22 -7.19 8.15
CA LEU A 141 6.14 -6.64 6.79
C LEU A 141 7.54 -6.37 6.21
N ALA A 142 8.36 -5.65 6.96
CA ALA A 142 9.73 -5.30 6.58
C ALA A 142 10.57 -6.56 6.33
N ALA A 143 10.49 -7.56 7.21
CA ALA A 143 11.21 -8.83 7.04
C ALA A 143 10.72 -9.62 5.81
N ALA A 144 9.42 -9.59 5.50
CA ALA A 144 8.89 -10.24 4.31
C ALA A 144 9.33 -9.54 3.01
N VAL A 145 9.38 -8.20 3.00
CA VAL A 145 9.87 -7.40 1.87
C VAL A 145 11.39 -7.54 1.69
N GLU A 146 12.14 -7.65 2.78
CA GLU A 146 13.59 -7.87 2.75
C GLU A 146 13.98 -9.16 1.99
N LYS A 147 13.22 -10.25 2.20
CA LYS A 147 13.47 -11.57 1.60
C LYS A 147 13.12 -11.69 0.11
N LYS A 148 12.31 -10.78 -0.43
CA LYS A 148 11.77 -10.84 -1.81
C LYS A 148 12.76 -10.32 -2.85
#